data_AF-A0A935XIB0-F1
#
_entry.id   AF-A0A935XIB0-F1
#
_cell.length_a   1.000
_cell.length_b   1.000
_cell.length_c   1.000
_cell.angle_alpha   90.00
_cell.angle_beta   90.00
_cell.angle_gamma   90.00
#
_symmetry.space_group_name_H-M   'P 1'
#
loop_
_entity.id
_entity.type
_entity.pdbx_description
1 polymer ?
#
loop_
_entity_poly.entity_id
_entity_poly.type
_entity_poly.pdbx_seq_one_letter_code
_entity_poly.pdbx_strand_id
1 'polypeptide(L)'
;MGRTSVSLVLALVVAGACASSQTVTVAAVPGPPVDNTSTRPDTSTRGSAGAAPARGVVRGGVGWRIESREHVDLWLHGFALLQDDASLVPYFRPGYRSGLVSVRPADGAFDASRSQLQRRFSENANLASAQFLALYFASWDDLRRGVERFVRDNGDVRQARTQEELRMYATVRTYFPTADDRDWLRLFVQGLDDERTRFYRGYWLQQQQRRGSMRSAIETLWAGTYRTAFTPFMRNSMQRDGVILLSLPLGGEGRTLSVGGNDNFVSVTFPADQEDPRDALYVVAHEVVGTVATAAVRDNTSAADERSGDTGKWTTLAAVRGGAMLLERIAPDLLAGYQRYYLRLARATVPTGDPSASFNATFPLPAQIVTALQRQIEIVLGGI
;
A
#
# COMPACT_ATOMS: atom_id res chain seq x y z
N MET A 1 62.23 -5.02 -7.59
CA MET A 1 61.35 -5.61 -6.56
C MET A 1 60.12 -4.71 -6.43
N GLY A 2 59.07 -5.05 -7.19
CA GLY A 2 57.82 -4.29 -7.20
C GLY A 2 56.93 -4.70 -6.03
N ARG A 3 56.30 -3.71 -5.39
CA ARG A 3 55.25 -3.94 -4.39
C ARG A 3 53.90 -3.53 -4.98
N THR A 4 53.04 -4.53 -5.00
CA THR A 4 51.70 -4.64 -5.54
C THR A 4 50.71 -3.76 -4.79
N SER A 5 49.88 -3.05 -5.57
CA SER A 5 48.65 -2.41 -5.13
C SER A 5 47.62 -3.44 -4.69
N VAL A 6 46.95 -3.20 -3.56
CA VAL A 6 45.72 -3.91 -3.17
C VAL A 6 44.56 -2.94 -3.38
N SER A 7 43.88 -3.07 -4.51
CA SER A 7 42.60 -2.40 -4.76
C SER A 7 41.50 -3.21 -4.10
N LEU A 8 40.86 -2.62 -3.08
CA LEU A 8 39.68 -3.16 -2.42
C LEU A 8 38.47 -2.90 -3.33
N VAL A 9 37.98 -3.92 -4.03
CA VAL A 9 36.72 -3.86 -4.78
C VAL A 9 35.59 -4.06 -3.79
N LEU A 10 34.90 -2.96 -3.46
CA LEU A 10 33.66 -2.98 -2.69
C LEU A 10 32.53 -3.43 -3.63
N ALA A 11 32.11 -4.70 -3.54
CA ALA A 11 30.96 -5.20 -4.26
C ALA A 11 29.67 -4.71 -3.58
N LEU A 12 29.08 -3.65 -4.13
CA LEU A 12 27.76 -3.15 -3.75
C LEU A 12 26.69 -4.04 -4.41
N VAL A 13 26.08 -4.94 -3.65
CA VAL A 13 24.94 -5.74 -4.13
C VAL A 13 23.68 -4.89 -4.03
N VAL A 14 23.23 -4.35 -5.15
CA VAL A 14 21.93 -3.67 -5.28
C VAL A 14 20.86 -4.75 -5.48
N ALA A 15 20.20 -5.17 -4.41
CA ALA A 15 19.04 -6.05 -4.48
C ALA A 15 17.77 -5.21 -4.67
N GLY A 16 17.44 -4.91 -5.94
CA GLY A 16 16.14 -4.34 -6.30
C GLY A 16 15.08 -5.44 -6.30
N ALA A 17 14.34 -5.59 -5.20
CA ALA A 17 13.12 -6.39 -5.18
C ALA A 17 11.99 -5.57 -5.82
N CYS A 18 11.85 -5.65 -7.14
CA CYS A 18 10.68 -5.14 -7.84
C CYS A 18 9.48 -6.06 -7.55
N ALA A 19 8.77 -5.80 -6.44
CA ALA A 19 7.41 -6.31 -6.29
C ALA A 19 6.54 -5.54 -7.29
N SER A 20 6.24 -6.17 -8.42
CA SER A 20 5.28 -5.62 -9.38
C SER A 20 3.95 -5.41 -8.66
N SER A 21 3.36 -4.22 -8.83
CA SER A 21 2.02 -3.87 -8.36
C SER A 21 0.98 -4.71 -9.11
N GLN A 22 0.89 -6.00 -8.81
CA GLN A 22 -0.24 -6.82 -9.23
C GLN A 22 -1.43 -6.47 -8.33
N THR A 23 -2.51 -6.01 -8.95
CA THR A 23 -3.85 -6.05 -8.35
C THR A 23 -4.15 -7.53 -8.07
N VAL A 24 -4.12 -7.93 -6.79
CA VAL A 24 -4.55 -9.28 -6.40
C VAL A 24 -6.08 -9.32 -6.50
N THR A 25 -6.58 -9.66 -7.69
CA THR A 25 -7.99 -10.01 -7.88
C THR A 25 -8.20 -11.41 -7.32
N VAL A 26 -8.84 -11.54 -6.15
CA VAL A 26 -9.23 -12.85 -5.61
C VAL A 26 -10.32 -13.43 -6.53
N ALA A 27 -9.96 -14.44 -7.33
CA ALA A 27 -10.93 -15.20 -8.11
C ALA A 27 -11.99 -15.81 -7.18
N ALA A 28 -13.26 -15.68 -7.54
CA ALA A 28 -14.35 -16.34 -6.83
C ALA A 28 -14.14 -17.86 -6.89
N VAL A 29 -14.09 -18.51 -5.73
CA VAL A 29 -14.11 -19.96 -5.60
C VAL A 29 -15.44 -20.46 -6.17
N PRO A 30 -15.47 -21.38 -7.16
CA PRO A 30 -16.71 -22.00 -7.62
C PRO A 30 -17.35 -22.74 -6.45
N GLY A 31 -18.60 -22.39 -6.12
CA GLY A 31 -19.38 -23.13 -5.14
C GLY A 31 -19.64 -24.56 -5.62
N PRO A 32 -19.81 -25.53 -4.70
CA PRO A 32 -20.21 -26.89 -5.07
C PRO A 32 -21.62 -26.87 -5.72
N PRO A 33 -21.92 -27.83 -6.60
CA PRO A 33 -23.21 -27.90 -7.29
C PRO A 33 -24.35 -28.04 -6.28
N VAL A 34 -25.39 -27.24 -6.47
CA VAL A 34 -26.60 -27.23 -5.65
C VAL A 34 -27.52 -28.34 -6.16
N ASP A 35 -27.60 -29.44 -5.43
CA ASP A 35 -28.67 -30.43 -5.64
C ASP A 35 -29.97 -29.90 -5.01
N ASN A 36 -30.95 -29.65 -5.88
CA ASN A 36 -32.31 -29.29 -5.49
C ASN A 36 -33.12 -30.55 -5.20
N THR A 37 -33.30 -30.87 -3.92
CA THR A 37 -34.44 -31.70 -3.48
C THR A 37 -35.01 -31.17 -2.18
N SER A 38 -36.31 -30.85 -2.26
CA SER A 38 -37.17 -30.26 -1.24
C SER A 38 -37.77 -31.35 -0.33
N THR A 39 -37.73 -31.15 0.99
CA THR A 39 -38.87 -31.39 1.91
C THR A 39 -38.65 -30.73 3.28
N ARG A 40 -39.76 -30.38 3.92
CA ARG A 40 -40.01 -29.41 5.01
C ARG A 40 -40.09 -30.11 6.40
N PRO A 41 -40.55 -29.43 7.48
CA PRO A 41 -39.80 -28.68 8.51
C PRO A 41 -39.69 -29.41 9.87
N ASP A 42 -38.87 -28.90 10.80
CA ASP A 42 -39.27 -28.89 12.22
C ASP A 42 -38.52 -27.86 13.08
N THR A 43 -39.31 -27.25 13.96
CA THR A 43 -39.01 -26.27 15.01
C THR A 43 -38.16 -26.84 16.15
N SER A 44 -37.10 -26.12 16.57
CA SER A 44 -36.87 -25.88 18.01
C SER A 44 -35.89 -24.72 18.27
N THR A 45 -36.33 -23.86 19.17
CA THR A 45 -35.65 -22.68 19.70
C THR A 45 -34.66 -23.09 20.78
N ARG A 46 -33.38 -22.69 20.69
CA ARG A 46 -32.51 -22.48 21.87
C ARG A 46 -31.35 -21.56 21.50
N GLY A 47 -31.28 -20.44 22.21
CA GLY A 47 -30.26 -19.42 22.02
C GLY A 47 -28.87 -19.87 22.45
N SER A 48 -27.88 -19.37 21.72
CA SER A 48 -26.55 -19.14 22.24
C SER A 48 -26.02 -17.85 21.63
N ALA A 49 -25.59 -16.95 22.50
CA ALA A 49 -25.03 -15.65 22.18
C ALA A 49 -23.75 -15.82 21.35
N GLY A 50 -23.88 -15.69 20.04
CA GLY A 50 -22.76 -15.53 19.12
C GLY A 50 -22.47 -14.04 18.97
N ALA A 51 -21.38 -13.58 19.59
CA ALA A 51 -20.84 -12.25 19.39
C ALA A 51 -20.58 -12.03 17.89
N ALA A 52 -21.45 -11.24 17.26
CA ALA A 52 -21.26 -10.75 15.91
C ALA A 52 -20.02 -9.81 15.88
N PRO A 53 -19.17 -9.86 14.85
CA PRO A 53 -18.45 -8.66 14.49
C PRO A 53 -19.51 -7.67 14.02
N ALA A 54 -19.83 -6.71 14.88
CA ALA A 54 -20.57 -5.53 14.47
C ALA A 54 -19.76 -4.88 13.35
N ARG A 55 -20.20 -5.05 12.11
CA ARG A 55 -19.90 -4.12 11.02
C ARG A 55 -20.58 -2.79 11.37
N GLY A 56 -20.00 -2.10 12.35
CA GLY A 56 -20.16 -0.68 12.57
C GLY A 56 -19.15 0.08 11.72
N VAL A 57 -19.08 -0.21 10.42
CA VAL A 57 -18.68 0.85 9.51
C VAL A 57 -19.81 1.86 9.62
N VAL A 58 -19.49 3.09 10.00
CA VAL A 58 -20.42 4.22 9.90
C VAL A 58 -20.88 4.26 8.45
N ARG A 59 -22.02 3.61 8.15
CA ARG A 59 -22.79 3.83 6.92
C ARG A 59 -23.34 5.24 7.04
N GLY A 60 -22.58 6.21 6.54
CA GLY A 60 -22.91 7.63 6.72
C GLY A 60 -21.96 8.56 5.99
N GLY A 61 -21.77 8.33 4.69
CA GLY A 61 -21.11 9.28 3.79
C GLY A 61 -20.95 8.69 2.40
N VAL A 62 -21.63 9.24 1.41
CA VAL A 62 -21.41 8.92 -0.01
C VAL A 62 -20.08 9.57 -0.44
N GLY A 63 -19.21 8.83 -1.12
CA GLY A 63 -17.94 9.34 -1.67
C GLY A 63 -16.69 9.11 -0.83
N TRP A 64 -15.55 9.50 -1.40
CA TRP A 64 -14.21 9.32 -0.84
C TRP A 64 -13.97 10.18 0.40
N ARG A 65 -13.66 9.51 1.51
CA ARG A 65 -13.45 10.09 2.85
C ARG A 65 -11.99 9.95 3.29
N ILE A 66 -11.52 10.85 4.15
CA ILE A 66 -10.16 10.83 4.69
C ILE A 66 -10.19 10.22 6.09
N GLU A 67 -9.29 9.28 6.36
CA GLU A 67 -9.15 8.61 7.66
C GLU A 67 -7.68 8.33 7.98
N SER A 68 -7.43 7.89 9.21
CA SER A 68 -6.19 7.18 9.58
C SER A 68 -6.55 5.97 10.44
N ARG A 69 -5.74 4.92 10.39
CA ARG A 69 -5.97 3.68 11.12
C ARG A 69 -4.71 3.21 11.83
N GLU A 70 -4.79 3.08 13.15
CA GLU A 70 -3.65 2.71 14.00
C GLU A 70 -3.06 1.36 13.60
N HIS A 71 -3.88 0.33 13.36
CA HIS A 71 -3.38 -1.01 13.05
C HIS A 71 -2.69 -1.11 11.69
N VAL A 72 -3.14 -0.32 10.71
CA VAL A 72 -2.49 -0.21 9.40
C VAL A 72 -1.13 0.48 9.56
N ASP A 73 -1.10 1.59 10.31
CA ASP A 73 0.13 2.31 10.61
C ASP A 73 1.11 1.49 11.42
N LEU A 74 0.66 0.69 12.39
CA LEU A 74 1.50 -0.19 13.20
C LEU A 74 2.14 -1.28 12.35
N TRP A 75 1.35 -1.89 11.46
CA TRP A 75 1.85 -2.90 10.53
C TRP A 75 2.93 -2.31 9.61
N LEU A 76 2.64 -1.17 8.99
CA LEU A 76 3.58 -0.46 8.12
C LEU A 76 4.80 0.06 8.87
N HIS A 77 4.65 0.47 10.13
CA HIS A 77 5.75 0.82 11.01
C HIS A 77 6.73 -0.35 11.17
N GLY A 78 6.22 -1.57 11.41
CA GLY A 78 7.04 -2.77 11.46
C GLY A 78 7.86 -2.98 10.18
N PHE A 79 7.22 -2.89 9.01
CA PHE A 79 7.94 -2.99 7.74
C PHE A 79 8.98 -1.88 7.55
N ALA A 80 8.64 -0.64 7.89
CA ALA A 80 9.56 0.50 7.82
C ALA A 80 10.79 0.34 8.73
N LEU A 81 10.65 -0.38 9.87
CA LEU A 81 11.78 -0.70 10.74
C LEU A 81 12.66 -1.83 10.19
N LEU A 82 12.10 -2.73 9.38
CA LEU A 82 12.83 -3.88 8.85
C LEU A 82 13.48 -3.61 7.48
N GLN A 83 12.84 -2.84 6.61
CA GLN A 83 13.25 -2.69 5.21
C GLN A 83 14.09 -1.45 4.96
N ASP A 84 15.18 -1.59 4.22
CA ASP A 84 15.94 -0.45 3.71
C ASP A 84 15.42 -0.08 2.34
N ASP A 85 14.51 0.89 2.33
CA ASP A 85 13.88 1.36 1.11
C ASP A 85 14.78 2.34 0.36
N ALA A 86 15.35 1.85 -0.75
CA ALA A 86 16.21 2.60 -1.65
C ALA A 86 15.58 2.76 -3.04
N SER A 87 14.26 2.55 -3.17
CA SER A 87 13.58 2.73 -4.45
C SER A 87 13.61 4.20 -4.88
N LEU A 88 13.41 4.42 -6.19
CA LEU A 88 13.32 5.78 -6.75
C LEU A 88 12.11 6.54 -6.19
N VAL A 89 11.03 5.82 -5.90
CA VAL A 89 9.84 6.33 -5.21
C VAL A 89 9.62 5.49 -3.95
N PRO A 90 10.04 5.99 -2.78
CA PRO A 90 9.98 5.23 -1.54
C PRO A 90 8.55 4.89 -1.08
N TYR A 91 8.34 3.62 -0.71
CA TYR A 91 7.20 3.15 0.09
C TYR A 91 7.17 3.79 1.46
N PHE A 92 8.31 3.91 2.12
CA PHE A 92 8.39 4.52 3.45
C PHE A 92 8.96 5.91 3.40
N ARG A 93 8.51 6.77 4.31
CA ARG A 93 8.99 8.15 4.36
C ARG A 93 10.50 8.18 4.60
N PRO A 94 11.25 8.96 3.79
CA PRO A 94 12.63 9.26 4.10
C PRO A 94 12.77 9.82 5.52
N GLY A 95 13.68 9.25 6.30
CA GLY A 95 13.92 9.67 7.68
C GLY A 95 12.91 9.19 8.72
N TYR A 96 11.92 8.35 8.36
CA TYR A 96 10.95 7.82 9.32
C TYR A 96 11.65 7.08 10.48
N ARG A 97 12.51 6.10 10.14
CA ARG A 97 13.25 5.32 11.13
C ARG A 97 14.19 6.17 11.99
N SER A 98 14.92 7.11 11.37
CA SER A 98 15.85 7.98 12.10
C SER A 98 15.12 8.95 13.02
N GLY A 99 13.93 9.43 12.64
CA GLY A 99 13.09 10.27 13.49
C GLY A 99 12.61 9.56 14.76
N LEU A 100 12.43 8.23 14.70
CA LEU A 100 11.98 7.43 15.84
C LEU A 100 13.08 7.15 16.88
N VAL A 101 14.36 7.25 16.52
CA VAL A 101 15.49 6.90 17.42
C VAL A 101 15.45 7.68 18.74
N SER A 102 14.94 8.92 18.73
CA SER A 102 14.88 9.78 19.91
C SER A 102 13.69 9.51 20.85
N VAL A 103 12.64 8.83 20.35
CA VAL A 103 11.36 8.68 21.06
C VAL A 103 10.98 7.22 21.32
N ARG A 104 11.52 6.28 20.53
CA ARG A 104 11.20 4.86 20.58
C ARG A 104 12.18 4.12 21.51
N PRO A 105 11.70 3.33 22.49
CA PRO A 105 12.53 2.42 23.26
C PRO A 105 13.21 1.36 22.35
N ALA A 106 14.47 1.01 22.64
CA ALA A 106 15.27 0.12 21.79
C ALA A 106 15.41 -1.31 22.33
N ASP A 107 14.59 -1.69 23.31
CA ASP A 107 14.70 -2.92 24.09
C ASP A 107 13.42 -3.78 24.04
N GLY A 108 12.57 -3.56 23.05
CA GLY A 108 11.32 -4.30 22.87
C GLY A 108 11.51 -5.70 22.25
N ALA A 109 10.47 -6.53 22.32
CA ALA A 109 10.47 -7.86 21.69
C ALA A 109 10.69 -7.78 20.17
N PHE A 110 10.20 -6.70 19.54
CA PHE A 110 10.44 -6.41 18.13
C PHE A 110 11.94 -6.24 17.82
N ASP A 111 12.67 -5.49 18.65
CA ASP A 111 14.11 -5.27 18.47
C ASP A 111 14.89 -6.57 18.66
N ALA A 112 14.51 -7.38 19.66
CA ALA A 112 15.13 -8.68 19.93
C ALA A 112 15.00 -9.64 18.73
N SER A 113 13.88 -9.59 18.00
CA SER A 113 13.63 -10.44 16.83
C SER A 113 14.01 -9.78 15.49
N ARG A 114 14.48 -8.53 15.50
CA ARG A 114 14.67 -7.73 14.28
C ARG A 114 15.61 -8.39 13.27
N SER A 115 16.76 -8.88 13.72
CA SER A 115 17.77 -9.48 12.84
C SER A 115 17.26 -10.76 12.17
N GLN A 116 16.47 -11.57 12.91
CA GLN A 116 15.81 -12.76 12.38
C GLN A 116 14.73 -12.38 11.35
N LEU A 117 13.91 -11.38 11.67
CA LEU A 117 12.87 -10.89 10.77
C LEU A 117 13.48 -10.32 9.46
N GLN A 118 14.57 -9.57 9.56
CA GLN A 118 15.26 -9.00 8.39
C GLN A 118 15.89 -10.07 7.51
N ARG A 119 16.52 -11.09 8.10
CA ARG A 119 17.17 -12.18 7.34
C ARG A 119 16.19 -12.85 6.39
N ARG A 120 14.94 -13.06 6.81
CA ARG A 120 13.95 -13.76 6.01
C ARG A 120 13.59 -13.05 4.71
N PHE A 121 13.72 -11.71 4.62
CA PHE A 121 13.50 -11.01 3.34
C PHE A 121 14.49 -11.42 2.25
N SER A 122 15.71 -11.81 2.63
CA SER A 122 16.70 -12.33 1.66
C SER A 122 16.37 -13.73 1.16
N GLU A 123 15.63 -14.51 1.95
CA GLU A 123 15.22 -15.88 1.62
C GLU A 123 13.89 -15.89 0.86
N ASN A 124 12.99 -14.95 1.16
CA ASN A 124 11.69 -14.81 0.53
C ASN A 124 11.34 -13.33 0.31
N ALA A 125 11.67 -12.82 -0.87
CA ALA A 125 11.40 -11.43 -1.25
C ALA A 125 9.88 -11.12 -1.29
N ASN A 126 9.01 -12.11 -1.49
CA ASN A 126 7.56 -11.89 -1.53
C ASN A 126 6.97 -11.45 -0.17
N LEU A 127 7.70 -11.65 0.93
CA LEU A 127 7.28 -11.13 2.24
C LEU A 127 7.17 -9.61 2.24
N ALA A 128 7.95 -8.90 1.42
CA ALA A 128 7.84 -7.45 1.28
C ALA A 128 6.45 -7.03 0.80
N SER A 129 5.84 -7.82 -0.08
CA SER A 129 4.48 -7.58 -0.60
C SER A 129 3.40 -7.65 0.49
N ALA A 130 3.68 -8.25 1.65
CA ALA A 130 2.74 -8.37 2.76
C ALA A 130 2.54 -7.05 3.55
N GLN A 131 3.27 -5.99 3.22
CA GLN A 131 3.20 -4.69 3.90
C GLN A 131 1.80 -4.05 3.90
N PHE A 132 0.89 -4.49 3.03
CA PHE A 132 -0.48 -3.99 2.96
C PHE A 132 -1.53 -4.98 3.45
N LEU A 133 -1.12 -6.11 4.03
CA LEU A 133 -2.04 -7.11 4.56
C LEU A 133 -3.00 -6.53 5.61
N ALA A 134 -2.55 -5.56 6.42
CA ALA A 134 -3.37 -4.95 7.46
C ALA A 134 -4.63 -4.23 6.92
N LEU A 135 -4.67 -3.85 5.65
CA LEU A 135 -5.83 -3.20 5.03
C LEU A 135 -7.03 -4.15 4.88
N TYR A 136 -6.81 -5.47 4.87
CA TYR A 136 -7.88 -6.47 4.82
C TYR A 136 -8.58 -6.67 6.18
N PHE A 137 -8.06 -6.05 7.25
CA PHE A 137 -8.57 -6.21 8.60
C PHE A 137 -9.19 -4.92 9.13
N ALA A 138 -10.26 -5.05 9.91
CA ALA A 138 -10.95 -3.90 10.49
C ALA A 138 -10.19 -3.29 11.68
N SER A 139 -9.42 -4.10 12.42
CA SER A 139 -8.73 -3.68 13.64
C SER A 139 -7.46 -4.50 13.90
N TRP A 140 -6.63 -4.04 14.83
CA TRP A 140 -5.45 -4.79 15.31
C TRP A 140 -5.83 -6.14 15.89
N ASP A 141 -6.89 -6.18 16.70
CA ASP A 141 -7.33 -7.42 17.35
C ASP A 141 -7.85 -8.45 16.34
N ASP A 142 -8.54 -8.00 15.28
CA ASP A 142 -8.97 -8.89 14.19
C ASP A 142 -7.78 -9.44 13.40
N LEU A 143 -6.80 -8.58 13.09
CA LEU A 143 -5.55 -8.99 12.44
C LEU A 143 -4.80 -10.02 13.27
N ARG A 144 -4.53 -9.71 14.53
CA ARG A 144 -3.79 -10.58 15.44
C ARG A 144 -4.48 -11.93 15.60
N ARG A 145 -5.79 -11.95 15.91
CA ARG A 145 -6.56 -13.21 16.05
C ARG A 145 -6.59 -14.01 14.75
N GLY A 146 -6.77 -13.33 13.61
CA GLY A 146 -6.79 -13.96 12.29
C GLY A 146 -5.46 -14.64 11.97
N VAL A 147 -4.35 -13.94 12.20
CA VAL A 147 -2.99 -14.46 12.02
C VAL A 147 -2.69 -15.60 12.99
N GLU A 148 -2.97 -15.43 14.29
CA GLU A 148 -2.75 -16.47 15.30
C GLU A 148 -3.46 -17.77 14.95
N ARG A 149 -4.68 -17.67 14.39
CA ARG A 149 -5.42 -18.84 13.95
C ARG A 149 -4.84 -19.44 12.67
N PHE A 150 -4.54 -18.63 11.67
CA PHE A 150 -3.89 -19.07 10.43
C PHE A 150 -2.58 -19.83 10.70
N VAL A 151 -1.75 -19.32 11.61
CA VAL A 151 -0.49 -19.96 12.02
C VAL A 151 -0.76 -21.27 12.77
N ARG A 152 -1.69 -21.28 13.73
CA ARG A 152 -2.07 -22.49 14.49
C ARG A 152 -2.56 -23.62 13.60
N ASP A 153 -3.35 -23.28 12.58
CA ASP A 153 -3.90 -24.23 11.62
C ASP A 153 -2.90 -24.55 10.49
N ASN A 154 -1.64 -24.13 10.64
CA ASN A 154 -0.55 -24.34 9.71
C ASN A 154 -0.83 -23.84 8.27
N GLY A 155 -1.67 -22.81 8.15
CA GLY A 155 -2.11 -22.23 6.88
C GLY A 155 -3.05 -23.10 6.06
N ASP A 156 -3.64 -24.15 6.64
CA ASP A 156 -4.59 -25.02 5.95
C ASP A 156 -5.96 -24.34 5.80
N VAL A 157 -6.24 -23.89 4.57
CA VAL A 157 -7.52 -23.28 4.17
C VAL A 157 -8.73 -24.16 4.47
N ARG A 158 -8.57 -25.48 4.57
CA ARG A 158 -9.66 -26.43 4.86
C ARG A 158 -10.11 -26.39 6.32
N GLN A 159 -9.30 -25.81 7.21
CA GLN A 159 -9.65 -25.62 8.62
C GLN A 159 -10.55 -24.40 8.85
N ALA A 160 -10.74 -23.56 7.83
CA ALA A 160 -11.63 -22.42 7.90
C ALA A 160 -13.07 -22.86 8.16
N ARG A 161 -13.71 -22.25 9.16
CA ARG A 161 -15.07 -22.59 9.62
C ARG A 161 -16.14 -21.70 9.00
N THR A 162 -15.72 -20.59 8.41
CA THR A 162 -16.61 -19.61 7.78
C THR A 162 -16.07 -19.20 6.42
N GLN A 163 -16.94 -18.71 5.54
CA GLN A 163 -16.54 -18.21 4.22
C GLN A 163 -15.59 -17.00 4.32
N GLU A 164 -15.75 -16.20 5.38
CA GLU A 164 -14.88 -15.06 5.67
C GLU A 164 -13.48 -15.51 6.06
N GLU A 165 -13.39 -16.50 6.96
CA GLU A 165 -12.12 -17.11 7.36
C GLU A 165 -11.42 -17.81 6.19
N LEU A 166 -12.18 -18.47 5.30
CA LEU A 166 -11.63 -19.08 4.09
C LEU A 166 -10.96 -18.04 3.18
N ARG A 167 -11.61 -16.90 2.97
CA ARG A 167 -11.06 -15.80 2.17
C ARG A 167 -9.82 -15.22 2.83
N MET A 168 -9.88 -14.98 4.14
CA MET A 168 -8.72 -14.51 4.90
C MET A 168 -7.54 -15.48 4.80
N TYR A 169 -7.76 -16.79 4.99
CA TYR A 169 -6.70 -17.80 4.90
C TYR A 169 -6.10 -17.83 3.49
N ALA A 170 -6.94 -17.77 2.46
CA ALA A 170 -6.48 -17.70 1.08
C ALA A 170 -5.61 -16.46 0.84
N THR A 171 -6.01 -15.29 1.32
CA THR A 171 -5.24 -14.03 1.20
C THR A 171 -3.93 -14.08 1.99
N VAL A 172 -3.94 -14.51 3.25
CA VAL A 172 -2.70 -14.56 4.06
C VAL A 172 -1.72 -15.59 3.47
N ARG A 173 -2.22 -16.72 2.95
CA ARG A 173 -1.40 -17.77 2.33
C ARG A 173 -0.66 -17.32 1.08
N THR A 174 -1.15 -16.31 0.33
CA THR A 174 -0.41 -15.79 -0.83
C THR A 174 0.94 -15.18 -0.42
N TYR A 175 1.02 -14.66 0.80
CA TYR A 175 2.23 -14.03 1.34
C TYR A 175 3.07 -14.99 2.18
N PHE A 176 2.42 -15.90 2.92
CA PHE A 176 3.09 -16.80 3.87
C PHE A 176 2.84 -18.30 3.57
N PRO A 177 3.31 -18.81 2.42
CA PRO A 177 3.01 -20.18 1.98
C PRO A 177 3.76 -21.27 2.78
N THR A 178 4.96 -21.00 3.27
CA THR A 178 5.81 -22.00 3.97
C THR A 178 5.69 -21.92 5.49
N ALA A 179 6.14 -22.97 6.19
CA ALA A 179 6.14 -22.99 7.66
C ALA A 179 7.02 -21.87 8.24
N ASP A 180 8.21 -21.69 7.68
CA ASP A 180 9.13 -20.61 8.08
C ASP A 180 8.53 -19.21 7.85
N ASP A 181 7.76 -19.00 6.76
CA ASP A 181 7.08 -17.72 6.53
C ASP A 181 5.98 -17.47 7.58
N ARG A 182 5.29 -18.54 8.02
CA ARG A 182 4.30 -18.46 9.10
C ARG A 182 4.95 -18.21 10.45
N ASP A 183 6.10 -18.81 10.72
CA ASP A 183 6.88 -18.53 11.93
C ASP A 183 7.40 -17.08 11.93
N TRP A 184 7.85 -16.58 10.79
CA TRP A 184 8.16 -15.17 10.62
C TRP A 184 6.96 -14.28 10.95
N LEU A 185 5.79 -14.60 10.37
CA LEU A 185 4.56 -13.84 10.60
C LEU A 185 4.15 -13.85 12.08
N ARG A 186 4.29 -15.00 12.75
CA ARG A 186 4.06 -15.14 14.19
C ARG A 186 4.98 -14.23 15.00
N LEU A 187 6.28 -14.28 14.75
CA LEU A 187 7.28 -13.45 15.44
C LEU A 187 7.03 -11.96 15.17
N PHE A 188 6.68 -11.60 13.93
CA PHE A 188 6.38 -10.23 13.54
C PHE A 188 5.17 -9.68 14.30
N VAL A 189 4.05 -10.42 14.34
CA VAL A 189 2.84 -9.99 15.06
C VAL A 189 3.07 -9.94 16.57
N GLN A 190 3.81 -10.90 17.15
CA GLN A 190 4.18 -10.87 18.56
C GLN A 190 5.03 -9.64 18.91
N GLY A 191 6.04 -9.34 18.09
CA GLY A 191 6.87 -8.15 18.26
C GLY A 191 6.07 -6.86 18.11
N LEU A 192 5.14 -6.79 17.15
CA LEU A 192 4.28 -5.62 16.97
C LEU A 192 3.27 -5.42 18.10
N ASP A 193 2.77 -6.49 18.74
CA ASP A 193 1.87 -6.34 19.90
C ASP A 193 2.59 -5.73 21.11
N ASP A 194 3.82 -6.16 21.37
CA ASP A 194 4.71 -5.56 22.37
C ASP A 194 5.04 -4.10 22.01
N GLU A 195 5.46 -3.84 20.77
CA GLU A 195 5.75 -2.49 20.26
C GLU A 195 4.55 -1.56 20.43
N ARG A 196 3.35 -2.04 20.10
CA ARG A 196 2.09 -1.31 20.20
C ARG A 196 1.80 -0.88 21.62
N THR A 197 1.91 -1.81 22.56
CA THR A 197 1.56 -1.60 23.97
C THR A 197 2.57 -0.72 24.68
N ARG A 198 3.87 -0.90 24.39
CA ARG A 198 4.96 -0.14 25.02
C ARG A 198 5.13 1.28 24.46
N PHE A 199 4.90 1.45 23.16
CA PHE A 199 5.27 2.69 22.47
C PHE A 199 4.25 3.14 21.42
N TYR A 200 3.99 2.33 20.41
CA TYR A 200 3.44 2.83 19.15
C TYR A 200 2.03 3.40 19.30
N ARG A 201 1.17 2.82 20.14
CA ARG A 201 -0.18 3.36 20.35
C ARG A 201 -0.17 4.76 20.94
N GLY A 202 0.68 5.00 21.94
CA GLY A 202 0.83 6.31 22.56
C GLY A 202 1.44 7.33 21.59
N TYR A 203 2.50 6.93 20.90
CA TYR A 203 3.12 7.73 19.84
C TYR A 203 2.13 8.10 18.74
N TRP A 204 1.37 7.13 18.23
CA TRP A 204 0.37 7.32 17.18
C TRP A 204 -0.67 8.35 17.61
N LEU A 205 -1.30 8.19 18.79
CA LEU A 205 -2.29 9.14 19.31
C LEU A 205 -1.72 10.56 19.41
N GLN A 206 -0.48 10.71 19.89
CA GLN A 206 0.20 12.00 19.94
C GLN A 206 0.39 12.60 18.54
N GLN A 207 0.79 11.81 17.55
CA GLN A 207 0.94 12.27 16.17
C GLN A 207 -0.41 12.68 15.55
N GLN A 208 -1.49 11.94 15.84
CA GLN A 208 -2.83 12.31 15.36
C GLN A 208 -3.27 13.65 15.92
N GLN A 209 -3.01 13.91 17.21
CA GLN A 209 -3.33 15.18 17.83
C GLN A 209 -2.46 16.31 17.27
N ARG A 210 -1.15 16.10 17.18
CA ARG A 210 -0.18 17.09 16.69
C ARG A 210 -0.52 17.53 15.25
N ARG A 211 -0.84 16.58 14.39
CA ARG A 211 -1.13 16.80 12.95
C ARG A 211 -2.60 17.11 12.68
N GLY A 212 -3.38 17.46 13.70
CA GLY A 212 -4.81 17.75 13.55
C GLY A 212 -5.09 18.85 12.52
N SER A 213 -4.31 19.94 12.56
CA SER A 213 -4.41 21.04 11.58
C SER A 213 -4.05 20.59 10.17
N MET A 214 -2.99 19.78 10.03
CA MET A 214 -2.58 19.21 8.74
C MET A 214 -3.69 18.33 8.15
N ARG A 215 -4.30 17.44 8.96
CA ARG A 215 -5.44 16.65 8.52
C ARG A 215 -6.59 17.53 8.04
N SER A 216 -6.99 18.54 8.83
CA SER A 216 -8.08 19.43 8.45
C SER A 216 -7.79 20.20 7.16
N ALA A 217 -6.54 20.59 6.91
CA ALA A 217 -6.13 21.21 5.65
C ALA A 217 -6.29 20.26 4.47
N ILE A 218 -5.84 19.00 4.59
CA ILE A 218 -6.01 17.96 3.57
C ILE A 218 -7.50 17.69 3.30
N GLU A 219 -8.30 17.55 4.37
CA GLU A 219 -9.74 17.37 4.28
C GLU A 219 -10.43 18.52 3.56
N THR A 220 -10.02 19.76 3.84
CA THR A 220 -10.58 20.96 3.19
C THR A 220 -10.23 20.99 1.70
N LEU A 221 -8.97 20.74 1.34
CA LEU A 221 -8.53 20.69 -0.07
C LEU A 221 -9.28 19.59 -0.84
N TRP A 222 -9.37 18.40 -0.24
CA TRP A 222 -10.06 17.26 -0.83
C TRP A 222 -11.55 17.55 -1.00
N ALA A 223 -12.27 17.84 0.09
CA ALA A 223 -13.71 18.00 0.06
C ALA A 223 -14.17 19.22 -0.76
N GLY A 224 -13.39 20.30 -0.75
CA GLY A 224 -13.72 21.55 -1.43
C GLY A 224 -13.50 21.52 -2.94
N THR A 225 -12.32 21.11 -3.38
CA THR A 225 -11.91 21.26 -4.80
C THR A 225 -11.63 19.91 -5.46
N TYR A 226 -10.73 19.11 -4.87
CA TYR A 226 -10.12 18.02 -5.62
C TYR A 226 -10.99 16.76 -5.68
N ARG A 227 -11.83 16.46 -4.68
CA ARG A 227 -12.74 15.31 -4.74
C ARG A 227 -13.62 15.38 -5.99
N THR A 228 -14.18 16.55 -6.29
CA THR A 228 -15.02 16.75 -7.49
C THR A 228 -14.20 16.57 -8.77
N ALA A 229 -12.98 17.10 -8.82
CA ALA A 229 -12.09 16.95 -9.97
C ALA A 229 -11.72 15.49 -10.26
N PHE A 230 -11.46 14.70 -9.21
CA PHE A 230 -11.07 13.29 -9.32
C PHE A 230 -12.26 12.35 -9.56
N THR A 231 -13.47 12.75 -9.17
CA THR A 231 -14.66 11.88 -9.20
C THR A 231 -14.92 11.23 -10.57
N PRO A 232 -14.87 11.93 -11.73
CA PRO A 232 -15.09 11.30 -13.03
C PRO A 232 -14.11 10.16 -13.29
N PHE A 233 -12.82 10.39 -13.06
CA PHE A 233 -11.78 9.39 -13.27
C PHE A 233 -11.96 8.19 -12.33
N MET A 234 -12.14 8.44 -11.03
CA MET A 234 -12.28 7.38 -10.04
C MET A 234 -13.55 6.55 -10.26
N ARG A 235 -14.67 7.20 -10.61
CA ARG A 235 -15.91 6.49 -10.94
C ARG A 235 -15.76 5.58 -12.16
N ASN A 236 -15.14 6.09 -13.22
CA ASN A 236 -15.02 5.39 -14.50
C ASN A 236 -13.92 4.30 -14.47
N SER A 237 -12.95 4.41 -13.56
CA SER A 237 -11.95 3.37 -13.27
C SER A 237 -12.40 2.35 -12.20
N MET A 238 -13.71 2.28 -11.92
CA MET A 238 -14.33 1.37 -10.93
C MET A 238 -13.90 1.60 -9.46
N GLN A 239 -13.36 2.77 -9.15
CA GLN A 239 -12.96 3.22 -7.81
C GLN A 239 -14.00 4.23 -7.26
N ARG A 240 -15.28 3.85 -7.28
CA ARG A 240 -16.41 4.79 -7.07
C ARG A 240 -16.45 5.42 -5.69
N ASP A 241 -16.28 4.60 -4.66
CA ASP A 241 -16.30 4.99 -3.25
C ASP A 241 -15.12 4.37 -2.54
N GLY A 242 -14.65 5.02 -1.46
CA GLY A 242 -13.51 4.52 -0.70
C GLY A 242 -13.02 5.44 0.39
N VAL A 243 -11.87 5.08 0.94
CA VAL A 243 -11.19 5.78 2.01
C VAL A 243 -9.77 6.14 1.59
N ILE A 244 -9.41 7.42 1.67
CA ILE A 244 -8.02 7.88 1.63
C ILE A 244 -7.46 7.72 3.05
N LEU A 245 -6.50 6.80 3.22
CA LEU A 245 -5.88 6.52 4.50
C LEU A 245 -4.57 7.30 4.62
N LEU A 246 -4.56 8.32 5.48
CA LEU A 246 -3.35 9.04 5.85
C LEU A 246 -2.52 8.19 6.81
N SER A 247 -1.31 7.86 6.38
CA SER A 247 -0.40 6.95 7.07
C SER A 247 0.91 7.62 7.49
N LEU A 248 1.32 7.44 8.74
CA LEU A 248 2.57 8.02 9.26
C LEU A 248 3.83 7.43 8.60
N PRO A 249 3.95 6.10 8.38
CA PRO A 249 5.16 5.52 7.81
C PRO A 249 5.25 5.67 6.28
N LEU A 250 4.14 5.82 5.55
CA LEU A 250 4.14 5.79 4.09
C LEU A 250 4.71 7.07 3.45
N GLY A 251 5.55 6.85 2.44
CA GLY A 251 6.15 7.85 1.57
C GLY A 251 5.32 8.11 0.31
N GLY A 252 6.01 8.35 -0.80
CA GLY A 252 5.39 8.80 -2.06
C GLY A 252 4.86 7.71 -2.96
N GLU A 253 5.16 6.44 -2.68
CA GLU A 253 4.58 5.33 -3.43
C GLU A 253 3.12 5.13 -3.00
N GLY A 254 2.82 5.03 -1.70
CA GLY A 254 1.44 4.78 -1.25
C GLY A 254 0.93 3.37 -1.62
N ARG A 255 -0.39 3.16 -1.56
CA ARG A 255 -1.05 1.93 -2.01
C ARG A 255 -2.55 2.03 -2.21
N THR A 256 -3.02 1.46 -3.31
CA THR A 256 -4.43 1.22 -3.61
C THR A 256 -4.79 -0.23 -3.36
N LEU A 257 -5.89 -0.45 -2.64
CA LEU A 257 -6.47 -1.76 -2.43
C LEU A 257 -7.99 -1.72 -2.63
N SER A 258 -8.51 -2.59 -3.49
CA SER A 258 -9.95 -2.79 -3.69
C SER A 258 -10.37 -4.11 -3.05
N VAL A 259 -11.01 -4.05 -1.88
CA VAL A 259 -11.51 -5.23 -1.14
C VAL A 259 -12.96 -5.49 -1.54
N GLY A 260 -13.19 -5.92 -2.78
CA GLY A 260 -14.53 -6.06 -3.36
C GLY A 260 -15.02 -4.79 -4.05
N GLY A 261 -16.25 -4.83 -4.59
CA GLY A 261 -16.72 -3.81 -5.55
C GLY A 261 -16.84 -2.38 -5.03
N ASN A 262 -16.98 -2.18 -3.71
CA ASN A 262 -17.26 -0.87 -3.11
C ASN A 262 -16.29 -0.44 -2.00
N ASP A 263 -15.35 -1.29 -1.58
CA ASP A 263 -14.43 -0.98 -0.48
C ASP A 263 -13.03 -0.71 -1.05
N ASN A 264 -12.80 0.53 -1.49
CA ASN A 264 -11.49 0.96 -1.97
C ASN A 264 -10.72 1.71 -0.88
N PHE A 265 -9.43 1.44 -0.77
CA PHE A 265 -8.50 2.14 0.09
C PHE A 265 -7.39 2.73 -0.76
N VAL A 266 -7.08 4.00 -0.55
CA VAL A 266 -5.89 4.67 -1.11
C VAL A 266 -5.07 5.16 0.08
N SER A 267 -4.07 4.37 0.45
CA SER A 267 -3.17 4.68 1.56
C SER A 267 -2.06 5.59 1.06
N VAL A 268 -1.90 6.74 1.71
CA VAL A 268 -0.99 7.79 1.29
C VAL A 268 -0.20 8.32 2.47
N THR A 269 0.84 9.09 2.19
CA THR A 269 1.59 9.77 3.24
C THR A 269 0.69 10.68 4.08
N PHE A 270 0.96 10.77 5.38
CA PHE A 270 0.40 11.80 6.26
C PHE A 270 1.46 12.89 6.49
N PRO A 271 1.44 14.02 5.77
CA PRO A 271 2.46 15.06 5.88
C PRO A 271 2.67 15.57 7.32
N ALA A 272 3.90 16.00 7.62
CA ALA A 272 4.26 16.64 8.89
C ALA A 272 3.85 18.11 8.89
N ASP A 273 3.76 18.74 10.06
CA ASP A 273 3.22 20.10 10.22
C ASP A 273 3.91 21.17 9.35
N GLN A 274 5.15 20.92 8.92
CA GLN A 274 5.94 21.84 8.09
C GLN A 274 5.95 21.49 6.59
N GLU A 275 5.32 20.38 6.21
CA GLU A 275 5.21 19.94 4.83
C GLU A 275 3.92 20.48 4.16
N ASP A 276 3.80 20.34 2.85
CA ASP A 276 2.61 20.79 2.13
C ASP A 276 1.47 19.76 2.30
N PRO A 277 0.25 20.15 2.70
CA PRO A 277 -0.91 19.24 2.72
C PRO A 277 -1.19 18.58 1.35
N ARG A 278 -0.80 19.23 0.24
CA ARG A 278 -0.93 18.67 -1.11
C ARG A 278 -0.08 17.44 -1.35
N ASP A 279 0.96 17.20 -0.54
CA ASP A 279 1.81 16.00 -0.67
C ASP A 279 0.95 14.71 -0.60
N ALA A 280 -0.09 14.67 0.26
CA ALA A 280 -1.04 13.56 0.31
C ALA A 280 -1.84 13.41 -1.01
N LEU A 281 -2.28 14.52 -1.60
CA LEU A 281 -3.05 14.53 -2.85
C LEU A 281 -2.20 14.14 -4.07
N TYR A 282 -0.90 14.44 -4.04
CA TYR A 282 0.02 13.96 -5.06
C TYR A 282 0.10 12.44 -5.05
N VAL A 283 0.22 11.83 -3.87
CA VAL A 283 0.20 10.37 -3.76
C VAL A 283 -1.16 9.79 -4.16
N VAL A 284 -2.28 10.47 -3.86
CA VAL A 284 -3.61 10.05 -4.38
C VAL A 284 -3.60 10.00 -5.91
N ALA A 285 -3.07 11.02 -6.60
CA ALA A 285 -3.01 11.03 -8.07
C ALA A 285 -2.16 9.90 -8.65
N HIS A 286 -1.01 9.63 -8.03
CA HIS A 286 -0.13 8.51 -8.39
C HIS A 286 -0.82 7.15 -8.20
N GLU A 287 -1.60 7.01 -7.14
CA GLU A 287 -2.19 5.73 -6.78
C GLU A 287 -3.43 5.39 -7.60
N VAL A 288 -4.36 6.35 -7.77
CA VAL A 288 -5.63 6.09 -8.46
C VAL A 288 -5.42 5.75 -9.95
N VAL A 289 -4.36 6.28 -10.56
CA VAL A 289 -4.00 5.99 -11.95
C VAL A 289 -3.28 4.64 -12.12
N GLY A 290 -2.87 3.99 -11.03
CA GLY A 290 -2.01 2.81 -11.08
C GLY A 290 -2.57 1.65 -11.91
N THR A 291 -3.88 1.43 -11.88
CA THR A 291 -4.54 0.38 -12.69
C THR A 291 -4.48 0.70 -14.19
N VAL A 292 -4.68 1.96 -14.56
CA VAL A 292 -4.55 2.45 -15.94
C VAL A 292 -3.09 2.38 -16.40
N ALA A 293 -2.17 2.84 -15.56
CA ALA A 293 -0.73 2.76 -15.84
C ALA A 293 -0.26 1.32 -16.08
N THR A 294 -0.72 0.38 -15.25
CA THR A 294 -0.38 -1.05 -15.40
C THR A 294 -0.90 -1.62 -16.70
N ALA A 295 -2.14 -1.31 -17.09
CA ALA A 295 -2.72 -1.73 -18.36
C ALA A 295 -1.95 -1.15 -19.56
N ALA A 296 -1.68 0.16 -19.55
CA ALA A 296 -0.91 0.82 -20.60
C ALA A 296 0.48 0.19 -20.82
N VAL A 297 1.17 -0.17 -19.73
CA VAL A 297 2.47 -0.86 -19.82
C VAL A 297 2.28 -2.26 -20.38
N ARG A 298 1.42 -3.08 -19.76
CA ARG A 298 1.22 -4.49 -20.15
C ARG A 298 0.84 -4.64 -21.62
N ASP A 299 -0.05 -3.79 -22.11
CA ASP A 299 -0.56 -3.88 -23.49
C ASP A 299 0.48 -3.39 -24.54
N ASN A 300 1.58 -2.78 -24.09
CA ASN A 300 2.62 -2.20 -24.95
C ASN A 300 4.03 -2.74 -24.64
N THR A 301 4.12 -3.83 -23.88
CA THR A 301 5.35 -4.58 -23.61
C THR A 301 5.40 -5.86 -24.42
N SER A 302 6.59 -6.22 -24.90
CA SER A 302 6.83 -7.50 -25.55
C SER A 302 7.25 -8.58 -24.55
N ALA A 303 7.19 -9.85 -24.97
CA ALA A 303 7.75 -10.95 -24.18
C ALA A 303 9.26 -10.83 -23.93
N ALA A 304 9.98 -10.01 -24.70
CA ALA A 304 11.40 -9.72 -24.44
C ALA A 304 11.56 -8.75 -23.27
N ASP A 305 10.72 -7.71 -23.20
CA ASP A 305 10.73 -6.70 -22.14
C ASP A 305 10.31 -7.31 -20.78
N GLU A 306 9.39 -8.27 -20.80
CA GLU A 306 9.01 -9.02 -19.60
C GLU A 306 10.19 -9.84 -19.06
N ARG A 307 10.95 -10.48 -19.95
CA ARG A 307 12.12 -11.29 -19.59
C ARG A 307 13.30 -10.45 -19.10
N SER A 308 13.45 -9.22 -19.58
CA SER A 308 14.47 -8.28 -19.08
C SER A 308 14.08 -7.62 -17.76
N GLY A 309 12.81 -7.73 -17.35
CA GLY A 309 12.27 -7.07 -16.16
C GLY A 309 11.89 -5.60 -16.37
N ASP A 310 11.98 -5.10 -17.61
CA ASP A 310 11.67 -3.71 -17.95
C ASP A 310 10.18 -3.40 -17.74
N THR A 311 9.29 -4.36 -17.96
CA THR A 311 7.85 -4.22 -17.69
C THR A 311 7.60 -3.76 -16.25
N GLY A 312 8.22 -4.40 -15.26
CA GLY A 312 8.03 -4.06 -13.84
C GLY A 312 8.55 -2.65 -13.53
N LYS A 313 9.72 -2.30 -14.08
CA LYS A 313 10.29 -0.95 -13.96
C LYS A 313 9.37 0.10 -14.59
N TRP A 314 8.86 -0.15 -15.79
CA TRP A 314 7.96 0.78 -16.48
C TRP A 314 6.62 0.91 -15.77
N THR A 315 6.09 -0.13 -15.11
CA THR A 315 4.86 -0.02 -14.32
C THR A 315 5.00 1.03 -13.21
N THR A 316 6.07 0.98 -12.41
CA THR A 316 6.30 1.98 -11.34
C THR A 316 6.49 3.39 -11.91
N LEU A 317 7.27 3.54 -12.99
CA LEU A 317 7.48 4.84 -13.63
C LEU A 317 6.19 5.37 -14.30
N ALA A 318 5.35 4.49 -14.84
CA ALA A 318 4.07 4.82 -15.46
C ALA A 318 3.05 5.32 -14.45
N ALA A 319 3.04 4.83 -13.20
CA ALA A 319 2.18 5.38 -12.17
C ALA A 319 2.55 6.84 -11.84
N VAL A 320 3.85 7.16 -11.73
CA VAL A 320 4.34 8.54 -11.51
C VAL A 320 4.02 9.44 -12.71
N ARG A 321 4.33 9.00 -13.93
CA ARG A 321 4.03 9.78 -15.14
C ARG A 321 2.53 9.95 -15.36
N GLY A 322 1.75 8.90 -15.08
CA GLY A 322 0.30 8.90 -15.17
C GLY A 322 -0.35 9.86 -14.18
N GLY A 323 0.17 9.96 -12.96
CA GLY A 323 -0.34 10.90 -11.97
C GLY A 323 -0.19 12.34 -12.43
N ALA A 324 0.95 12.68 -13.03
CA ALA A 324 1.17 13.99 -13.66
C ALA A 324 0.21 14.24 -14.84
N MET A 325 0.07 13.27 -15.76
CA MET A 325 -0.84 13.38 -16.92
C MET A 325 -2.31 13.52 -16.50
N LEU A 326 -2.71 12.83 -15.43
CA LEU A 326 -4.06 12.97 -14.87
C LEU A 326 -4.26 14.38 -14.31
N LEU A 327 -3.34 14.86 -13.46
CA LEU A 327 -3.43 16.20 -12.85
C LEU A 327 -3.42 17.31 -13.89
N GLU A 328 -2.65 17.18 -14.98
CA GLU A 328 -2.68 18.12 -16.09
C GLU A 328 -4.10 18.32 -16.67
N ARG A 329 -4.97 17.32 -16.58
CA ARG A 329 -6.35 17.39 -17.07
C ARG A 329 -7.36 17.83 -16.03
N ILE A 330 -7.21 17.38 -14.78
CA ILE A 330 -8.27 17.56 -13.77
C ILE A 330 -7.94 18.62 -12.71
N ALA A 331 -6.66 18.89 -12.46
CA ALA A 331 -6.20 19.84 -11.46
C ALA A 331 -4.81 20.41 -11.86
N PRO A 332 -4.74 21.23 -12.93
CA PRO A 332 -3.47 21.71 -13.48
C PRO A 332 -2.66 22.54 -12.48
N ASP A 333 -3.32 23.17 -11.51
CA ASP A 333 -2.71 23.90 -10.39
C ASP A 333 -1.84 23.01 -9.49
N LEU A 334 -2.11 21.70 -9.44
CA LEU A 334 -1.32 20.73 -8.69
C LEU A 334 -0.11 20.18 -9.45
N LEU A 335 -0.07 20.30 -10.79
CA LEU A 335 0.90 19.60 -11.63
C LEU A 335 2.35 19.94 -11.29
N ALA A 336 2.68 21.23 -11.24
CA ALA A 336 4.05 21.66 -10.99
C ALA A 336 4.51 21.29 -9.56
N GLY A 337 3.60 21.24 -8.59
CA GLY A 337 3.88 20.79 -7.23
C GLY A 337 4.11 19.27 -7.18
N TYR A 338 3.27 18.50 -7.86
CA TYR A 338 3.40 17.05 -8.02
C TYR A 338 4.78 16.67 -8.60
N GLN A 339 5.17 17.30 -9.70
CA GLN A 339 6.44 17.01 -10.36
C GLN A 339 7.64 17.31 -9.43
N ARG A 340 7.59 18.42 -8.69
CA ARG A 340 8.63 18.75 -7.69
C ARG A 340 8.65 17.78 -6.52
N TYR A 341 7.48 17.34 -6.05
CA TYR A 341 7.38 16.34 -4.98
C TYR A 341 8.09 15.03 -5.37
N TYR A 342 7.78 14.48 -6.55
CA TYR A 342 8.43 13.25 -7.01
C TYR A 342 9.91 13.43 -7.36
N LEU A 343 10.33 14.60 -7.88
CA LEU A 343 11.76 14.92 -8.04
C LEU A 343 12.51 14.93 -6.71
N ARG A 344 11.93 15.51 -5.64
CA ARG A 344 12.52 15.48 -4.29
C ARG A 344 12.68 14.04 -3.77
N LEU A 345 11.65 13.22 -3.93
CA LEU A 345 11.69 11.81 -3.50
C LEU A 345 12.75 11.00 -4.24
N ALA A 346 12.84 11.21 -5.56
CA ALA A 346 13.88 10.61 -6.41
C ALA A 346 15.29 11.18 -6.16
N ARG A 347 15.43 12.13 -5.23
CA ARG A 347 16.69 12.85 -4.93
C ARG A 347 17.30 13.51 -6.18
N ALA A 348 16.45 13.87 -7.13
CA ALA A 348 16.83 14.59 -8.34
C ALA A 348 16.91 16.10 -8.08
N THR A 349 17.56 16.82 -8.98
CA THR A 349 17.60 18.29 -8.91
C THR A 349 16.22 18.86 -9.19
N VAL A 350 15.73 19.72 -8.30
CA VAL A 350 14.44 20.40 -8.45
C VAL A 350 14.67 21.79 -9.02
N PRO A 351 14.22 22.08 -10.25
CA PRO A 351 14.39 23.42 -10.84
C PRO A 351 13.47 24.44 -10.18
N THR A 352 13.92 25.70 -10.15
CA THR A 352 13.14 26.84 -9.69
C THR A 352 12.02 27.21 -10.67
N GLY A 353 12.25 27.04 -11.98
CA GLY A 353 11.27 27.21 -13.05
C GLY A 353 10.38 25.99 -13.29
N ASP A 354 9.93 25.79 -14.54
CA ASP A 354 9.11 24.64 -14.95
C ASP A 354 9.83 23.29 -14.68
N PRO A 355 9.26 22.39 -13.86
CA PRO A 355 9.88 21.11 -13.53
C PRO A 355 9.65 20.01 -14.57
N SER A 356 8.86 20.25 -15.63
CA SER A 356 8.42 19.22 -16.57
C SER A 356 9.56 18.47 -17.26
N ALA A 357 10.58 19.18 -17.76
CA ALA A 357 11.71 18.56 -18.45
C ALA A 357 12.52 17.65 -17.52
N SER A 358 12.89 18.13 -16.32
CA SER A 358 13.61 17.36 -15.30
C SER A 358 12.81 16.16 -14.81
N PHE A 359 11.50 16.33 -14.62
CA PHE A 359 10.59 15.27 -14.23
C PHE A 359 10.53 14.16 -15.28
N ASN A 360 10.33 14.52 -16.55
CA ASN A 360 10.26 13.53 -17.64
C ASN A 360 11.58 12.78 -17.84
N ALA A 361 12.72 13.44 -17.61
CA ALA A 361 14.04 12.81 -17.66
C ALA A 361 14.31 11.88 -16.47
N THR A 362 13.80 12.21 -15.28
CA THR A 362 13.96 11.40 -14.06
C THR A 362 13.06 10.16 -14.08
N PHE A 363 11.87 10.26 -14.69
CA PHE A 363 10.92 9.16 -14.82
C PHE A 363 10.71 8.79 -16.31
N PRO A 364 11.73 8.18 -16.97
CA PRO A 364 11.68 7.91 -18.40
C PRO A 364 10.74 6.74 -18.71
N LEU A 365 9.96 6.88 -19.78
CA LEU A 365 9.10 5.83 -20.33
C LEU A 365 9.27 5.75 -21.85
N PRO A 366 9.14 4.54 -22.44
CA PRO A 366 9.05 4.40 -23.89
C PRO A 366 7.88 5.22 -24.48
N ALA A 367 8.09 5.81 -25.65
CA ALA A 367 7.13 6.72 -26.27
C ALA A 367 5.76 6.07 -26.54
N GLN A 368 5.75 4.77 -26.85
CA GLN A 368 4.52 4.00 -27.04
C GLN A 368 3.71 3.88 -25.74
N ILE A 369 4.36 3.67 -24.59
CA ILE A 369 3.71 3.60 -23.28
C ILE A 369 3.18 4.98 -22.89
N VAL A 370 3.94 6.04 -23.14
CA VAL A 370 3.50 7.44 -22.90
C VAL A 370 2.22 7.73 -23.68
N THR A 371 2.20 7.43 -24.98
CA THR A 371 1.03 7.62 -25.84
C THR A 371 -0.17 6.80 -25.38
N ALA A 372 0.04 5.52 -25.07
CA ALA A 372 -1.01 4.62 -24.59
C ALA A 372 -1.60 5.10 -23.25
N LEU A 373 -0.75 5.50 -22.30
CA LEU A 373 -1.16 6.00 -21.00
C LEU A 373 -2.01 7.26 -21.11
N GLN A 374 -1.57 8.23 -21.92
CA GLN A 374 -2.34 9.45 -22.16
C GLN A 374 -3.73 9.13 -22.75
N ARG A 375 -3.77 8.27 -23.78
CA ARG A 375 -5.03 7.86 -24.41
C ARG A 375 -5.96 7.16 -23.42
N GLN A 376 -5.45 6.25 -22.59
CA GLN A 376 -6.27 5.55 -21.61
C GLN A 376 -6.82 6.49 -20.55
N ILE A 377 -6.02 7.46 -20.07
CA ILE A 377 -6.50 8.49 -19.13
C ILE A 377 -7.63 9.31 -19.76
N GLU A 378 -7.49 9.72 -21.03
CA GLU A 378 -8.53 10.47 -21.76
C GLU A 378 -9.83 9.65 -21.90
N ILE A 379 -9.73 8.37 -22.25
CA ILE A 379 -10.89 7.46 -22.35
C ILE A 379 -11.58 7.33 -20.99
N VAL A 380 -10.82 7.10 -19.91
CA VAL A 380 -11.38 6.97 -18.55
C VAL A 380 -12.04 8.28 -18.11
N LEU A 381 -11.47 9.44 -18.43
CA LEU A 381 -12.11 10.74 -18.13
C LEU A 381 -13.39 10.98 -18.93
N GLY A 382 -13.40 10.60 -20.22
CA GLY A 382 -14.56 10.76 -21.10
C GLY A 382 -15.77 9.92 -20.71
N GLY A 383 -15.54 8.80 -20.01
CA GLY A 383 -16.57 7.83 -19.68
C GLY A 383 -16.87 6.91 -20.87
N ILE A 384 -16.98 5.61 -20.57
CA ILE A 384 -17.41 4.58 -21.52
C ILE A 384 -18.88 4.28 -21.28
#